data_AF-A0A1D2W889-F1
#
_entry.id   AF-A0A1D2W889-F1
#
_cell.length_a   1.000
_cell.length_b   1.000
_cell.length_c   1.000
_cell.angle_alpha   90.00
_cell.angle_beta   90.00
_cell.angle_gamma   90.00
#
_symmetry.space_group_name_H-M   'P 1'
#
loop_
_entity.id
_entity.type
_entity.pdbx_description
1 polymer ?
#
loop_
_entity_poly.entity_id
_entity_poly.type
_entity_poly.pdbx_seq_one_letter_code
_entity_poly.pdbx_strand_id
1 'polypeptide(L)'
;MLTSVQKEILQSLINLYRKSKGKSIKGEEIAELMSRNPGTIRNQMQSLRSLGLVKGVPGPRGGYKPTIEAYHTLNISAIDKEALVPIFKKGKRVGDLSVAKIEFTSIPHPGECEAAIKVVGNIKQLDLGDRIKVGPTPVNKLIVNGMVVGRDDVDNLLLLDTTNIRSIPKKSVIEVASHNLITLKPSMNVKDAATVLSEHKIEGAPIIENEEVVGILTLSDISKAIADGKENLKITELMSKNIITVEKDLMIADAIEVMNKNKIGRLIVVDNDNLPLGIVTRTDLLDKIAGIK
;
A
#
# COMPACT_ATOMS: atom_id res chain seq x y z
N MET A 1 -2.45 17.01 27.33
CA MET A 1 -2.05 15.65 26.90
C MET A 1 -3.02 14.64 27.50
N LEU A 2 -3.39 13.58 26.76
CA LEU A 2 -4.28 12.53 27.28
C LEU A 2 -3.57 11.62 28.27
N THR A 3 -4.26 11.21 29.33
CA THR A 3 -3.77 10.18 30.26
C THR A 3 -3.76 8.80 29.59
N SER A 4 -2.96 7.85 30.09
CA SER A 4 -2.92 6.47 29.56
C SER A 4 -4.30 5.81 29.57
N VAL A 5 -5.08 6.04 30.63
CA VAL A 5 -6.47 5.54 30.74
C VAL A 5 -7.38 6.16 29.68
N GLN A 6 -7.27 7.46 29.42
CA GLN A 6 -8.05 8.12 28.37
C GLN A 6 -7.68 7.60 26.99
N LYS A 7 -6.40 7.32 26.73
CA LYS A 7 -5.95 6.71 25.47
C LYS A 7 -6.53 5.32 25.28
N GLU A 8 -6.47 4.46 26.30
CA GLU A 8 -7.04 3.10 26.27
C GLU A 8 -8.56 3.10 26.02
N ILE A 9 -9.29 3.99 26.70
CA ILE A 9 -10.76 4.14 26.54
C ILE A 9 -11.10 4.62 25.14
N LEU A 10 -10.37 5.63 24.64
CA LEU A 10 -10.59 6.18 23.32
C LEU A 10 -10.28 5.14 22.22
N GLN A 11 -9.23 4.33 22.42
CA GLN A 11 -8.86 3.25 21.49
C GLN A 11 -9.90 2.13 21.49
N SER A 12 -10.40 1.76 22.66
CA SER A 12 -11.48 0.78 22.83
C SER A 12 -12.78 1.24 22.14
N LEU A 13 -13.15 2.51 22.31
CA LEU A 13 -14.28 3.12 21.62
C LEU A 13 -14.14 3.05 20.10
N ILE A 14 -12.98 3.43 19.55
CA ILE A 14 -12.72 3.39 18.11
C ILE A 14 -12.84 1.96 17.56
N ASN A 15 -12.27 0.98 18.27
CA ASN A 15 -12.30 -0.42 17.86
C ASN A 15 -13.74 -0.97 17.84
N LEU A 16 -14.52 -0.70 18.88
CA LEU A 16 -15.94 -1.08 18.94
C LEU A 16 -16.77 -0.39 17.86
N TYR A 17 -16.54 0.91 17.62
CA TYR A 17 -17.23 1.68 16.58
C TYR A 17 -16.96 1.15 15.16
N ARG A 18 -15.73 0.70 14.88
CA ARG A 18 -15.39 0.02 13.61
C ARG A 18 -16.12 -1.30 13.46
N LYS A 19 -16.12 -2.14 14.50
CA LYS A 19 -16.83 -3.43 14.51
C LYS A 19 -18.35 -3.27 14.36
N SER A 20 -18.92 -2.21 14.93
CA SER A 20 -20.36 -1.93 14.89
C SER A 20 -20.85 -1.32 13.57
N LYS A 21 -19.96 -1.12 12.58
CA LYS A 21 -20.25 -0.45 11.29
C LYS A 21 -20.86 0.94 11.48
N GLY A 22 -20.33 1.72 12.42
CA GLY A 22 -20.71 3.13 12.63
C GLY A 22 -21.89 3.39 13.57
N LYS A 23 -22.34 2.37 14.29
CA LYS A 23 -23.34 2.53 15.37
C LYS A 23 -22.67 3.11 16.62
N SER A 24 -23.41 3.95 17.35
CA SER A 24 -22.99 4.45 18.67
C SER A 24 -22.72 3.30 19.63
N ILE A 25 -21.69 3.46 20.47
CA ILE A 25 -21.25 2.44 21.42
C ILE A 25 -21.67 2.84 22.84
N LYS A 26 -22.30 1.94 23.58
CA LYS A 26 -22.71 2.23 24.96
C LYS A 26 -21.50 2.27 25.90
N GLY A 27 -21.63 3.03 27.00
CA GLY A 27 -20.57 3.11 28.01
C GLY A 27 -20.32 1.76 28.69
N GLU A 28 -21.37 0.96 28.84
CA GLU A 28 -21.35 -0.37 29.43
C GLU A 28 -20.54 -1.36 28.57
N GLU A 29 -20.68 -1.32 27.25
CA GLU A 29 -19.92 -2.17 26.32
C GLU A 29 -18.41 -1.90 26.41
N ILE A 30 -18.03 -0.64 26.60
CA ILE A 30 -16.63 -0.23 26.76
C ILE A 30 -16.11 -0.66 28.13
N ALA A 31 -16.95 -0.54 29.17
CA ALA A 31 -16.63 -0.96 30.52
C ALA A 31 -16.39 -2.47 30.62
N GLU A 32 -17.25 -3.26 29.97
CA GLU A 32 -17.12 -4.72 29.89
C GLU A 32 -15.83 -5.13 29.17
N LEU A 33 -15.57 -4.57 27.99
CA LEU A 33 -14.35 -4.85 27.23
C LEU A 33 -13.07 -4.53 28.03
N MET A 34 -13.09 -3.45 28.79
CA MET A 34 -11.94 -3.00 29.58
C MET A 34 -11.88 -3.61 30.98
N SER A 35 -12.84 -4.44 31.36
CA SER A 35 -13.00 -4.93 32.75
C SER A 35 -12.96 -3.81 33.79
N ARG A 36 -13.66 -2.70 33.52
CA ARG A 36 -13.72 -1.50 34.38
C ARG A 36 -15.15 -1.19 34.80
N ASN A 37 -15.30 -0.36 35.85
CA ASN A 37 -16.60 0.10 36.31
C ASN A 37 -17.27 1.04 35.27
N PRO A 38 -18.55 0.83 34.89
CA PRO A 38 -19.27 1.68 33.93
C PRO A 38 -19.33 3.16 34.30
N GLY A 39 -19.45 3.48 35.59
CA GLY A 39 -19.43 4.86 36.08
C GLY A 39 -18.09 5.55 35.82
N THR A 40 -16.98 4.82 35.92
CA THR A 40 -15.64 5.34 35.61
C THR A 40 -15.49 5.65 34.12
N ILE A 41 -15.98 4.75 33.26
CA ILE A 41 -15.97 4.97 31.80
C ILE A 41 -16.82 6.19 31.44
N ARG A 42 -18.02 6.33 32.02
CA ARG A 42 -18.89 7.48 31.79
C ARG A 42 -18.22 8.80 32.15
N ASN A 43 -17.52 8.87 33.29
CA ASN A 43 -16.78 10.05 33.71
C ASN A 43 -15.63 10.39 32.75
N GLN A 44 -14.87 9.38 32.32
CA GLN A 44 -13.79 9.57 31.34
C GLN A 44 -14.34 9.99 29.97
N MET A 45 -15.50 9.46 29.56
CA MET A 45 -16.17 9.87 28.33
C MET A 45 -16.68 11.31 28.36
N GLN A 46 -17.13 11.80 29.51
CA GLN A 46 -17.47 13.22 29.67
C GLN A 46 -16.25 14.11 29.47
N SER A 47 -15.10 13.71 30.05
CA SER A 47 -13.82 14.40 29.83
C SER A 47 -13.35 14.34 28.38
N LEU A 48 -13.45 13.18 27.72
CA LEU A 48 -13.11 13.05 26.29
C LEU A 48 -14.05 13.86 25.38
N ARG A 49 -15.32 14.02 25.78
CA ARG A 49 -16.28 14.87 25.09
C ARG A 49 -15.95 16.36 25.23
N SER A 50 -15.53 16.83 26.41
CA SER A 50 -15.12 18.23 26.59
C SER A 50 -13.86 18.57 25.78
N LEU A 51 -13.00 17.57 25.53
CA LEU A 51 -11.84 17.68 24.65
C LEU A 51 -12.19 17.58 23.15
N GLY A 52 -13.46 17.44 22.78
CA GLY A 52 -13.88 17.32 21.38
C GLY A 52 -13.53 15.98 20.71
N LEU A 53 -13.05 14.99 21.46
CA LEU A 53 -12.62 13.69 20.94
C LEU A 53 -13.80 12.71 20.77
N VAL A 54 -14.90 12.92 21.51
CA VAL A 54 -16.05 12.02 21.49
C VAL A 54 -17.36 12.82 21.42
N LYS A 55 -18.30 12.35 20.60
CA LYS A 55 -19.69 12.85 20.55
C LYS A 55 -20.61 11.91 21.33
N GLY A 56 -21.42 12.47 22.22
CA GLY A 56 -22.50 11.74 22.88
C GLY A 56 -23.75 11.70 22.00
N VAL A 57 -24.40 10.55 21.92
CA VAL A 57 -25.68 10.34 21.24
C VAL A 57 -26.74 10.08 22.31
N PRO A 58 -27.81 10.90 22.39
CA PRO A 58 -28.88 10.68 23.37
C PRO A 58 -29.89 9.62 22.90
N GLY A 59 -30.73 9.12 23.82
CA GLY A 59 -31.87 8.24 23.53
C GLY A 59 -31.59 6.74 23.70
N PRO A 60 -32.53 5.86 23.31
CA PRO A 60 -32.44 4.40 23.53
C PRO A 60 -31.36 3.71 22.69
N ARG A 61 -30.92 4.34 21.58
CA ARG A 61 -29.72 3.99 20.80
C ARG A 61 -28.51 4.85 21.18
N GLY A 62 -28.57 5.46 22.36
CA GLY A 62 -27.57 6.39 22.84
C GLY A 62 -26.23 5.73 23.16
N GLY A 63 -25.22 6.55 23.37
CA GLY A 63 -23.84 6.11 23.57
C GLY A 63 -22.84 7.14 23.06
N TYR A 64 -21.71 6.66 22.59
CA TYR A 64 -20.56 7.48 22.21
C TYR A 64 -20.12 7.17 20.79
N LYS A 65 -19.68 8.20 20.07
CA LYS A 65 -19.04 8.11 18.76
C LYS A 65 -17.70 8.85 18.78
N PRO A 66 -16.60 8.27 18.28
CA PRO A 66 -15.35 9.00 18.15
C PRO A 66 -15.49 10.12 17.10
N THR A 67 -14.85 11.26 17.34
CA THR A 67 -14.69 12.32 16.32
C THR A 67 -13.48 12.04 15.45
N ILE A 68 -13.33 12.78 14.34
CA ILE A 68 -12.13 12.72 13.50
C ILE A 68 -10.87 13.02 14.34
N GLU A 69 -10.95 13.99 15.24
CA GLU A 69 -9.86 14.38 16.14
C GLU A 69 -9.39 13.24 17.06
N ALA A 70 -10.29 12.35 17.48
CA ALA A 70 -9.90 11.16 18.23
C ALA A 70 -8.99 10.21 17.45
N TYR A 71 -9.25 10.03 16.15
CA TYR A 71 -8.41 9.19 15.30
C TYR A 71 -7.02 9.83 15.12
N HIS A 72 -6.95 11.14 14.92
CA HIS A 72 -5.68 11.85 14.84
C HIS A 72 -4.90 11.77 16.15
N THR A 73 -5.54 12.05 17.28
CA THR A 73 -4.91 12.04 18.61
C THR A 73 -4.31 10.68 18.98
N LEU A 74 -5.00 9.58 18.65
CA LEU A 74 -4.48 8.23 18.91
C LEU A 74 -3.42 7.80 17.90
N ASN A 75 -3.56 8.18 16.62
CA ASN A 75 -2.50 7.94 15.64
C ASN A 75 -1.22 8.66 16.06
N ILE A 76 -1.28 9.90 16.56
CA ILE A 76 -0.12 10.63 17.10
C ILE A 76 0.62 9.83 18.20
N SER A 77 -0.08 9.00 18.97
CA SER A 77 0.55 8.17 20.03
C SER A 77 1.10 6.82 19.55
N ALA A 78 0.75 6.37 18.33
CA ALA A 78 1.33 5.17 17.71
C ALA A 78 2.52 5.50 16.78
N ILE A 79 2.87 6.78 16.67
CA ILE A 79 3.85 7.37 15.75
C ILE A 79 5.28 7.39 16.35
N ASP A 80 5.63 6.56 17.33
CA ASP A 80 7.01 6.52 17.87
C ASP A 80 8.04 5.86 16.92
N LYS A 81 7.70 5.71 15.63
CA LYS A 81 8.65 5.69 14.51
C LYS A 81 8.09 6.57 13.40
N GLU A 82 8.29 7.88 13.48
CA GLU A 82 8.03 8.79 12.37
C GLU A 82 8.82 8.31 11.15
N ALA A 83 8.14 7.60 10.25
CA ALA A 83 8.73 7.21 8.99
C ALA A 83 8.91 8.48 8.15
N LEU A 84 10.17 8.87 7.97
CA LEU A 84 10.55 10.09 7.26
C LEU A 84 9.99 10.07 5.84
N VAL A 85 9.22 11.10 5.47
CA VAL A 85 8.70 11.27 4.12
C VAL A 85 9.61 12.27 3.39
N PRO A 86 10.49 11.82 2.48
CA PRO A 86 11.52 12.67 1.91
C PRO A 86 10.97 13.68 0.90
N ILE A 87 11.72 14.78 0.71
CA ILE A 87 11.54 15.74 -0.37
C ILE A 87 12.74 15.66 -1.31
N PHE A 88 12.50 15.70 -2.62
CA PHE A 88 13.53 15.71 -3.66
C PHE A 88 13.42 16.97 -4.53
N LYS A 89 14.57 17.59 -4.84
CA LYS A 89 14.74 18.68 -5.82
C LYS A 89 15.74 18.22 -6.87
N LYS A 90 15.37 18.31 -8.15
CA LYS A 90 16.21 17.82 -9.28
C LYS A 90 16.70 16.36 -9.09
N GLY A 91 15.84 15.51 -8.54
CA GLY A 91 16.13 14.09 -8.30
C GLY A 91 17.03 13.79 -7.09
N LYS A 92 17.58 14.80 -6.41
CA LYS A 92 18.38 14.63 -5.20
C LYS A 92 17.54 14.91 -3.97
N ARG A 93 17.72 14.11 -2.91
CA ARG A 93 17.06 14.34 -1.62
C ARG A 93 17.54 15.67 -1.03
N VAL A 94 16.61 16.46 -0.51
CA VAL A 94 16.91 17.76 0.10
C VAL A 94 17.16 17.55 1.59
N GLY A 95 18.44 17.38 1.94
CA GLY A 95 18.94 17.40 3.32
C GLY A 95 18.12 16.60 4.33
N ASP A 96 17.79 17.28 5.43
CA ASP A 96 17.03 16.83 6.60
C ASP A 96 15.51 16.99 6.46
N LEU A 97 15.02 17.47 5.30
CA LEU A 97 13.60 17.73 5.13
C LEU A 97 12.77 16.44 5.15
N SER A 98 11.69 16.48 5.94
CA SER A 98 10.68 15.43 6.01
C SER A 98 9.28 16.03 6.01
N VAL A 99 8.30 15.32 5.48
CA VAL A 99 6.92 15.78 5.44
C VAL A 99 6.13 15.20 6.62
N ALA A 100 5.54 16.08 7.41
CA ALA A 100 4.65 15.71 8.51
C ALA A 100 3.19 15.58 8.05
N LYS A 101 2.77 16.40 7.09
CA LYS A 101 1.37 16.46 6.62
C LYS A 101 1.30 16.88 5.15
N ILE A 102 0.36 16.28 4.43
CA ILE A 102 -0.01 16.63 3.05
C ILE A 102 -1.51 16.92 3.05
N GLU A 103 -1.91 18.10 2.61
CA GLU A 103 -3.30 18.49 2.45
C GLU A 103 -3.52 18.91 1.00
N PHE A 104 -4.42 18.24 0.29
CA PHE A 104 -4.81 18.67 -1.04
C PHE A 104 -5.90 19.73 -0.93
N THR A 105 -5.59 20.91 -1.45
CA THR A 105 -6.50 22.04 -1.55
C THR A 105 -7.07 22.09 -2.97
N SER A 106 -8.25 22.69 -3.12
CA SER A 106 -8.82 22.97 -4.44
C SER A 106 -9.13 21.76 -5.35
N ILE A 107 -9.30 20.55 -4.80
CA ILE A 107 -9.69 19.33 -5.54
C ILE A 107 -10.85 19.54 -6.56
N PRO A 108 -11.95 20.28 -6.26
CA PRO A 108 -13.05 20.42 -7.20
C PRO A 108 -12.80 21.42 -8.35
N HIS A 109 -11.66 22.11 -8.39
CA HIS A 109 -11.34 23.12 -9.42
C HIS A 109 -10.49 22.50 -10.54
N PRO A 110 -11.02 22.33 -11.76
CA PRO A 110 -10.26 21.75 -12.87
C PRO A 110 -9.11 22.68 -13.26
N GLY A 111 -7.86 22.21 -13.15
CA GLY A 111 -6.66 22.93 -13.59
C GLY A 111 -5.76 23.48 -12.49
N GLU A 112 -6.21 23.50 -11.23
CA GLU A 112 -5.45 24.03 -10.09
C GLU A 112 -5.58 23.05 -8.91
N CYS A 113 -4.88 21.92 -8.96
CA CYS A 113 -4.77 21.05 -7.79
C CYS A 113 -3.58 21.50 -6.96
N GLU A 114 -3.85 22.20 -5.87
CA GLU A 114 -2.82 22.63 -4.95
C GLU A 114 -2.63 21.61 -3.81
N ALA A 115 -1.42 21.56 -3.27
CA ALA A 115 -1.12 20.80 -2.08
C ALA A 115 -0.34 21.63 -1.07
N ALA A 116 -0.88 21.74 0.14
CA ALA A 116 -0.20 22.29 1.29
C ALA A 116 0.61 21.19 1.99
N ILE A 117 1.93 21.38 2.08
CA ILE A 117 2.88 20.41 2.63
C ILE A 117 3.47 21.00 3.90
N LYS A 118 3.14 20.40 5.06
CA LYS A 118 3.79 20.74 6.33
C LYS A 118 5.12 19.99 6.40
N VAL A 119 6.20 20.73 6.48
CA VAL A 119 7.56 20.19 6.47
C VAL A 119 8.18 20.29 7.87
N VAL A 120 9.00 19.30 8.20
CA VAL A 120 9.92 19.30 9.34
C VAL A 120 11.33 19.50 8.78
N GLY A 121 12.06 20.47 9.32
CA GLY A 121 13.40 20.88 8.85
C GLY A 121 13.41 22.28 8.23
N ASN A 122 14.55 22.69 7.68
CA ASN A 122 14.74 24.06 7.17
C ASN A 122 14.27 24.22 5.70
N ILE A 123 13.04 24.70 5.50
CA ILE A 123 12.45 24.88 4.17
C ILE A 123 13.05 26.02 3.33
N LYS A 124 13.93 26.86 3.89
CA LYS A 124 14.63 27.90 3.12
C LYS A 124 15.55 27.36 2.02
N GLN A 125 15.78 26.05 2.02
CA GLN A 125 16.48 25.32 0.96
C GLN A 125 15.64 25.15 -0.33
N LEU A 126 14.36 25.49 -0.28
CA LEU A 126 13.40 25.39 -1.38
C LEU A 126 12.88 26.78 -1.74
N ASP A 127 13.01 27.15 -3.01
CA ASP A 127 12.67 28.45 -3.56
C ASP A 127 11.36 28.38 -4.35
N LEU A 128 10.68 29.53 -4.49
CA LEU A 128 9.55 29.66 -5.39
C LEU A 128 9.96 29.30 -6.83
N GLY A 129 9.11 28.56 -7.53
CA GLY A 129 9.39 28.02 -8.86
C GLY A 129 10.16 26.69 -8.87
N ASP A 130 10.63 26.20 -7.71
CA ASP A 130 11.27 24.90 -7.65
C ASP A 130 10.30 23.77 -7.97
N ARG A 131 10.73 22.86 -8.85
CA ARG A 131 10.05 21.58 -9.05
C ARG A 131 10.54 20.57 -8.03
N ILE A 132 9.61 20.09 -7.20
CA ILE A 132 9.91 19.13 -6.14
C ILE A 132 9.04 17.89 -6.24
N LYS A 133 9.56 16.81 -5.66
CA LYS A 133 8.84 15.55 -5.43
C LYS A 133 8.75 15.31 -3.92
N VAL A 134 7.55 15.17 -3.41
CA VAL A 134 7.25 14.77 -2.03
C VAL A 134 6.94 13.27 -2.01
N GLY A 135 7.59 12.53 -1.12
CA GLY A 135 7.43 11.08 -0.98
C GLY A 135 8.51 10.26 -1.71
N PRO A 136 8.39 8.92 -1.74
CA PRO A 136 7.18 8.15 -1.42
C PRO A 136 6.82 8.14 0.06
N THR A 137 5.53 8.11 0.38
CA THR A 137 5.06 7.82 1.75
C THR A 137 5.21 6.33 2.08
N PRO A 138 5.28 5.93 3.36
CA PRO A 138 5.62 4.55 3.73
C PRO A 138 4.58 3.52 3.32
N VAL A 139 3.30 3.86 3.43
CA VAL A 139 2.19 2.89 3.32
C VAL A 139 1.72 2.72 1.87
N ASN A 140 1.22 3.79 1.26
CA ASN A 140 0.66 3.75 -0.11
C ASN A 140 1.66 4.25 -1.16
N LYS A 141 2.94 4.42 -0.80
CA LYS A 141 3.98 4.98 -1.67
C LYS A 141 3.51 6.24 -2.41
N LEU A 142 2.72 7.09 -1.74
CA LEU A 142 2.16 8.31 -2.32
C LEU A 142 3.30 9.23 -2.71
N ILE A 143 3.24 9.71 -3.95
CA ILE A 143 4.17 10.68 -4.52
C ILE A 143 3.37 11.84 -5.06
N VAL A 144 3.73 13.05 -4.62
CA VAL A 144 3.20 14.31 -5.13
C VAL A 144 4.33 15.05 -5.81
N ASN A 145 4.18 15.31 -7.10
CA ASN A 145 5.09 16.16 -7.86
C ASN A 145 4.40 17.50 -8.08
N GLY A 146 5.14 18.60 -7.91
CA GLY A 146 4.61 19.93 -8.12
C GLY A 146 5.67 21.01 -8.12
N MET A 147 5.24 22.22 -8.41
CA MET A 147 6.06 23.43 -8.36
C MET A 147 5.75 24.20 -7.06
N VAL A 148 6.77 24.69 -6.37
CA VAL A 148 6.60 25.53 -5.19
C VAL A 148 6.06 26.89 -5.62
N VAL A 149 4.83 27.22 -5.24
CA VAL A 149 4.16 28.49 -5.57
C VAL A 149 4.00 29.40 -4.35
N GLY A 150 4.12 28.84 -3.15
CA GLY A 150 4.08 29.58 -1.90
C GLY A 150 4.93 28.93 -0.82
N ARG A 151 5.42 29.74 0.11
CA ARG A 151 6.21 29.31 1.27
C ARG A 151 5.89 30.16 2.49
N ASP A 152 5.58 29.50 3.60
CA ASP A 152 5.44 30.11 4.92
C ASP A 152 6.54 29.60 5.84
N ASP A 153 7.53 30.46 6.10
CA ASP A 153 8.69 30.14 6.93
C ASP A 153 8.35 30.06 8.42
N VAL A 154 7.27 30.71 8.87
CA VAL A 154 6.84 30.70 10.27
C VAL A 154 6.18 29.37 10.60
N ASP A 155 5.28 28.94 9.72
CA ASP A 155 4.55 27.69 9.87
C ASP A 155 5.23 26.49 9.18
N ASN A 156 6.41 26.63 8.59
CA ASN A 156 7.06 25.57 7.80
C ASN A 156 6.10 24.90 6.79
N LEU A 157 5.35 25.72 6.05
CA LEU A 157 4.37 25.27 5.06
C LEU A 157 4.88 25.58 3.65
N LEU A 158 4.75 24.61 2.74
CA LEU A 158 4.93 24.82 1.31
C LEU A 158 3.60 24.66 0.60
N LEU A 159 3.29 25.58 -0.29
CA LEU A 159 2.19 25.44 -1.23
C LEU A 159 2.74 24.98 -2.57
N LEU A 160 2.25 23.84 -3.04
CA LEU A 160 2.63 23.25 -4.32
C LEU A 160 1.47 23.34 -5.30
N ASP A 161 1.73 23.85 -6.49
CA ASP A 161 0.90 23.58 -7.66
C ASP A 161 1.25 22.18 -8.18
N THR A 162 0.33 21.23 -8.03
CA THR A 162 0.61 19.81 -8.28
C THR A 162 0.49 19.47 -9.76
N THR A 163 1.55 18.88 -10.31
CA THR A 163 1.57 18.44 -11.71
C THR A 163 1.17 16.97 -11.85
N ASN A 164 1.41 16.16 -10.81
CA ASN A 164 1.10 14.74 -10.82
C ASN A 164 1.03 14.16 -9.40
N ILE A 165 -0.05 13.46 -9.10
CA ILE A 165 -0.24 12.72 -7.86
C ILE A 165 -0.38 11.24 -8.21
N ARG A 166 0.44 10.38 -7.60
CA ARG A 166 0.37 8.93 -7.81
C ARG A 166 0.54 8.17 -6.51
N SER A 167 -0.13 7.04 -6.39
CA SER A 167 0.03 6.13 -5.25
C SER A 167 -0.05 4.68 -5.71
N ILE A 168 0.50 3.79 -4.91
CA ILE A 168 0.36 2.35 -5.07
C ILE A 168 -0.62 1.89 -3.98
N PRO A 169 -1.68 1.13 -4.34
CA PRO A 169 -2.63 0.64 -3.36
C PRO A 169 -1.95 -0.28 -2.34
N LYS A 170 -2.34 -0.15 -1.06
CA LYS A 170 -1.94 -1.10 -0.01
C LYS A 170 -2.75 -2.38 -0.13
N LYS A 171 -2.39 -3.19 -1.13
CA LYS A 171 -2.93 -4.52 -1.37
C LYS A 171 -1.81 -5.53 -1.37
N SER A 172 -2.14 -6.74 -0.92
CA SER A 172 -1.26 -7.90 -1.01
C SER A 172 -1.25 -8.48 -2.42
N VAL A 173 -0.19 -9.24 -2.74
CA VAL A 173 -0.06 -9.91 -4.04
C VAL A 173 -1.15 -10.96 -4.24
N ILE A 174 -1.60 -11.65 -3.19
CA ILE A 174 -2.63 -12.68 -3.32
C ILE A 174 -3.99 -12.11 -3.76
N GLU A 175 -4.29 -10.85 -3.42
CA GLU A 175 -5.53 -10.17 -3.87
C GLU A 175 -5.54 -9.86 -5.38
N VAL A 176 -4.39 -9.94 -6.04
CA VAL A 176 -4.21 -9.60 -7.46
C VAL A 176 -3.65 -10.74 -8.28
N ALA A 177 -3.21 -11.82 -7.63
CA ALA A 177 -2.65 -12.99 -8.28
C ALA A 177 -3.71 -13.76 -9.06
N SER A 178 -3.29 -14.37 -10.16
CA SER A 178 -4.07 -15.36 -10.87
C SER A 178 -3.92 -16.73 -10.19
N HIS A 179 -5.04 -17.33 -9.77
CA HIS A 179 -5.07 -18.62 -9.08
C HIS A 179 -5.24 -19.82 -10.02
N ASN A 180 -5.86 -19.63 -11.18
CA ASN A 180 -5.99 -20.68 -12.19
C ASN A 180 -4.72 -20.72 -13.04
N LEU A 181 -3.70 -21.41 -12.53
CA LEU A 181 -2.41 -21.52 -13.19
C LEU A 181 -2.53 -22.35 -14.46
N ILE A 182 -2.20 -21.75 -15.60
CA ILE A 182 -1.83 -22.50 -16.80
C ILE A 182 -0.39 -22.97 -16.61
N THR A 183 -0.17 -24.27 -16.75
CA THR A 183 1.11 -24.92 -16.42
C THR A 183 1.63 -25.72 -17.62
N LEU A 184 2.94 -25.86 -17.71
CA LEU A 184 3.61 -26.69 -18.70
C LEU A 184 4.11 -28.00 -18.07
N LYS A 185 4.27 -29.05 -18.88
CA LYS A 185 4.81 -30.34 -18.45
C LYS A 185 6.28 -30.48 -18.87
N PRO A 186 7.16 -31.07 -18.04
CA PRO A 186 8.58 -31.26 -18.36
C PRO A 186 8.85 -32.01 -19.67
N SER A 187 7.91 -32.86 -20.10
CA SER A 187 8.01 -33.66 -21.32
C SER A 187 7.81 -32.86 -22.61
N MET A 188 7.29 -31.63 -22.54
CA MET A 188 6.98 -30.80 -23.70
C MET A 188 8.25 -30.26 -24.38
N ASN A 189 8.18 -30.03 -25.69
CA ASN A 189 9.20 -29.28 -26.42
C ASN A 189 8.81 -27.79 -26.56
N VAL A 190 9.69 -26.99 -27.15
CA VAL A 190 9.48 -25.54 -27.36
C VAL A 190 8.21 -25.25 -28.18
N LYS A 191 7.95 -26.01 -29.23
CA LYS A 191 6.76 -25.84 -30.08
C LYS A 191 5.45 -26.12 -29.32
N ASP A 192 5.41 -27.19 -28.53
CA ASP A 192 4.26 -27.55 -27.71
C ASP A 192 3.98 -26.45 -26.69
N ALA A 193 5.02 -25.99 -25.99
CA ALA A 193 4.88 -24.90 -25.02
C ALA A 193 4.44 -23.58 -25.66
N ALA A 194 4.99 -23.24 -26.84
CA ALA A 194 4.57 -22.06 -27.59
C ALA A 194 3.07 -22.11 -27.94
N THR A 195 2.57 -23.30 -28.28
CA THR A 195 1.15 -23.53 -28.59
C THR A 195 0.29 -23.26 -27.36
N VAL A 196 0.64 -23.86 -26.21
CA VAL A 196 -0.09 -23.65 -24.95
C VAL A 196 -0.13 -22.17 -24.56
N LEU A 197 1.01 -21.48 -24.59
CA LEU A 197 1.09 -20.05 -24.23
C LEU A 197 0.25 -19.18 -25.18
N SER A 198 0.28 -19.47 -26.48
CA SER A 198 -0.48 -18.75 -27.50
C SER A 198 -1.98 -18.94 -27.36
N GLU A 199 -2.45 -20.18 -27.16
CA GLU A 199 -3.88 -20.49 -27.01
C GLU A 199 -4.49 -19.81 -25.78
N HIS A 200 -3.74 -19.78 -24.68
CA HIS A 200 -4.17 -19.16 -23.42
C HIS A 200 -3.88 -17.66 -23.37
N LYS A 201 -3.23 -17.09 -24.39
CA LYS A 201 -2.85 -15.67 -24.48
C LYS A 201 -2.01 -15.19 -23.28
N ILE A 202 -1.05 -16.00 -22.88
CA ILE A 202 -0.13 -15.72 -21.77
C ILE A 202 1.32 -15.67 -22.24
N GLU A 203 2.15 -14.90 -21.56
CA GLU A 203 3.54 -14.69 -21.96
C GLU A 203 4.54 -15.65 -21.28
N GLY A 204 4.05 -16.50 -20.37
CA GLY A 204 4.87 -17.48 -19.68
C GLY A 204 4.08 -18.25 -18.64
N ALA A 205 4.59 -19.42 -18.27
CA ALA A 205 3.94 -20.36 -17.38
C ALA A 205 4.96 -21.11 -16.52
N PRO A 206 4.60 -21.50 -15.29
CA PRO A 206 5.37 -22.46 -14.51
C PRO A 206 5.34 -23.84 -15.16
N ILE A 207 6.44 -24.57 -15.04
CA ILE A 207 6.54 -25.99 -15.36
C ILE A 207 6.36 -26.74 -14.05
N ILE A 208 5.39 -27.67 -14.03
CA ILE A 208 5.06 -28.45 -12.83
C ILE A 208 5.39 -29.92 -13.05
N GLU A 209 6.08 -30.52 -12.09
CA GLU A 209 6.35 -31.96 -12.00
C GLU A 209 6.02 -32.41 -10.57
N ASN A 210 5.21 -33.46 -10.41
CA ASN A 210 4.81 -33.98 -9.09
C ASN A 210 4.29 -32.90 -8.12
N GLU A 211 3.45 -31.98 -8.62
CA GLU A 211 2.87 -30.85 -7.86
C GLU A 211 3.87 -29.73 -7.46
N GLU A 212 5.14 -29.89 -7.79
CA GLU A 212 6.17 -28.88 -7.54
C GLU A 212 6.46 -28.04 -8.78
N VAL A 213 6.69 -26.74 -8.58
CA VAL A 213 7.20 -25.88 -9.65
C VAL A 213 8.68 -26.18 -9.83
N VAL A 214 9.05 -26.75 -10.97
CA VAL A 214 10.45 -27.12 -11.29
C VAL A 214 11.14 -26.11 -12.21
N GLY A 215 10.37 -25.21 -12.82
CA GLY A 215 10.92 -24.08 -13.56
C GLY A 215 9.85 -23.14 -14.09
N ILE A 216 10.30 -22.10 -14.78
CA ILE A 216 9.43 -21.15 -15.50
C ILE A 216 9.92 -21.05 -16.94
N LEU A 217 8.97 -21.04 -17.89
CA LEU A 217 9.24 -20.78 -19.30
C LEU A 217 8.43 -19.60 -19.80
N THR A 218 9.02 -18.81 -20.69
CA THR A 218 8.45 -17.55 -21.17
C THR A 218 8.54 -17.45 -22.69
N LEU A 219 7.74 -16.57 -23.31
CA LEU A 219 7.84 -16.27 -24.74
C LEU A 219 9.23 -15.76 -25.14
N SER A 220 9.95 -15.07 -24.25
CA SER A 220 11.32 -14.62 -24.51
C SER A 220 12.29 -15.81 -24.61
N ASP A 221 12.12 -16.83 -23.77
CA ASP A 221 12.95 -18.05 -23.82
C ASP A 221 12.67 -18.83 -25.11
N ILE A 222 11.39 -18.96 -25.47
CA ILE A 222 10.94 -19.60 -26.71
C ILE A 222 11.47 -18.86 -27.93
N SER A 223 11.34 -17.54 -27.97
CA SER A 223 11.81 -16.71 -29.08
C SER A 223 13.31 -16.87 -29.31
N LYS A 224 14.09 -16.90 -28.22
CA LYS A 224 15.54 -17.17 -28.28
C LYS A 224 15.83 -18.57 -28.82
N ALA A 225 15.11 -19.59 -28.35
CA ALA A 225 15.30 -20.97 -28.82
C ALA A 225 14.98 -21.13 -30.31
N ILE A 226 13.92 -20.48 -30.81
CA ILE A 226 13.56 -20.49 -32.23
C ILE A 226 14.63 -19.79 -33.07
N ALA A 227 15.14 -18.64 -32.62
CA ALA A 227 16.22 -17.94 -33.31
C ALA A 227 17.51 -18.79 -33.43
N ASP A 228 17.75 -19.67 -32.46
CA ASP A 228 18.86 -20.63 -32.47
C ASP A 228 18.55 -21.94 -33.24
N GLY A 229 17.36 -22.09 -33.85
CA GLY A 229 16.93 -23.31 -34.55
C GLY A 229 16.63 -24.51 -33.63
N LYS A 230 16.29 -24.25 -32.37
CA LYS A 230 16.09 -25.25 -31.30
C LYS A 230 14.62 -25.51 -30.95
N GLU A 231 13.74 -25.43 -31.94
CA GLU A 231 12.28 -25.58 -31.77
C GLU A 231 11.81 -26.96 -31.28
N ASN A 232 12.62 -28.01 -31.46
CA ASN A 232 12.33 -29.37 -30.97
C ASN A 232 13.01 -29.69 -29.63
N LEU A 233 13.75 -28.74 -29.05
CA LEU A 233 14.42 -28.92 -27.77
C LEU A 233 13.40 -29.07 -26.63
N LYS A 234 13.73 -29.86 -25.60
CA LYS A 234 12.90 -29.97 -24.42
C LYS A 234 12.90 -28.67 -23.62
N ILE A 235 11.75 -28.30 -23.08
CA ILE A 235 11.63 -27.05 -22.31
C ILE A 235 12.45 -27.07 -21.02
N THR A 236 12.75 -28.24 -20.47
CA THR A 236 13.58 -28.40 -19.26
C THR A 236 15.03 -27.98 -19.45
N GLU A 237 15.49 -27.91 -20.71
CA GLU A 237 16.83 -27.44 -21.07
C GLU A 237 16.90 -25.91 -21.20
N LEU A 238 15.75 -25.24 -21.33
CA LEU A 238 15.63 -23.80 -21.54
C LEU A 238 15.06 -23.05 -20.34
N MET A 239 14.25 -23.73 -19.53
CA MET A 239 13.53 -23.11 -18.42
C MET A 239 14.47 -22.45 -17.42
N SER A 240 14.00 -21.36 -16.82
CA SER A 240 14.66 -20.83 -15.63
C SER A 240 14.38 -21.75 -14.45
N LYS A 241 15.45 -22.31 -13.88
CA LYS A 241 15.41 -23.11 -12.65
C LYS A 241 15.41 -22.27 -11.38
N ASN A 242 15.87 -21.02 -11.46
CA ASN A 242 15.82 -20.10 -10.35
C ASN A 242 14.42 -19.48 -10.27
N ILE A 243 13.54 -20.16 -9.56
CA ILE A 243 12.15 -19.73 -9.38
C ILE A 243 12.12 -18.71 -8.24
N ILE A 244 11.70 -17.50 -8.57
CA ILE A 244 11.54 -16.45 -7.58
C ILE A 244 10.10 -16.48 -7.07
N THR A 245 9.96 -16.86 -5.81
CA THR A 245 8.69 -16.92 -5.09
C THR A 245 8.54 -15.72 -4.16
N VAL A 246 7.29 -15.40 -3.82
CA VAL A 246 6.94 -14.41 -2.79
C VAL A 246 5.79 -14.92 -1.94
N GLU A 247 5.78 -14.54 -0.66
CA GLU A 247 4.68 -14.86 0.24
C GLU A 247 3.38 -14.15 -0.17
N LYS A 248 2.24 -14.81 0.07
CA LYS A 248 0.90 -14.31 -0.25
C LYS A 248 0.57 -12.92 0.27
N ASP A 249 1.09 -12.55 1.44
CA ASP A 249 0.76 -11.29 2.11
C ASP A 249 1.73 -10.14 1.74
N LEU A 250 2.72 -10.39 0.86
CA LEU A 250 3.63 -9.36 0.37
C LEU A 250 2.86 -8.24 -0.33
N MET A 251 3.21 -6.98 -0.06
CA MET A 251 2.53 -5.84 -0.67
C MET A 251 2.92 -5.68 -2.15
N ILE A 252 1.98 -5.20 -2.97
CA ILE A 252 2.20 -4.90 -4.40
C ILE A 252 3.46 -4.05 -4.61
N ALA A 253 3.69 -3.03 -3.78
CA ALA A 253 4.85 -2.16 -3.91
C ALA A 253 6.17 -2.94 -3.77
N ASP A 254 6.25 -3.83 -2.79
CA ASP A 254 7.45 -4.62 -2.50
C ASP A 254 7.64 -5.71 -3.57
N ALA A 255 6.55 -6.29 -4.09
CA ALA A 255 6.59 -7.22 -5.21
C ALA A 255 7.18 -6.57 -6.49
N ILE A 256 6.85 -5.31 -6.78
CA ILE A 256 7.45 -4.54 -7.88
C ILE A 256 8.97 -4.39 -7.68
N GLU A 257 9.41 -4.12 -6.45
CA GLU A 257 10.84 -4.04 -6.12
C GLU A 257 11.55 -5.39 -6.35
N VAL A 258 10.94 -6.50 -5.92
CA VAL A 258 11.46 -7.86 -6.18
C VAL A 258 11.56 -8.12 -7.69
N MET A 259 10.52 -7.81 -8.46
CA MET A 259 10.53 -7.99 -9.92
C MET A 259 11.62 -7.17 -10.60
N ASN A 260 11.82 -5.91 -10.18
CA ASN A 260 12.82 -5.02 -10.79
C ASN A 260 14.25 -5.42 -10.42
N LYS A 261 14.50 -5.76 -9.14
CA LYS A 261 15.81 -6.21 -8.65
C LYS A 261 16.27 -7.45 -9.40
N ASN A 262 15.36 -8.39 -9.63
CA ASN A 262 15.66 -9.64 -10.31
C ASN A 262 15.47 -9.60 -11.84
N LYS A 263 15.02 -8.45 -12.38
CA LYS A 263 14.74 -8.25 -13.82
C LYS A 263 13.77 -9.29 -14.41
N ILE A 264 12.73 -9.64 -13.64
CA ILE A 264 11.69 -10.59 -14.03
C ILE A 264 10.33 -9.91 -14.19
N GLY A 265 9.42 -10.57 -14.91
CA GLY A 265 8.08 -10.06 -15.20
C GLY A 265 6.94 -10.73 -14.42
N ARG A 266 7.24 -11.78 -13.64
CA ARG A 266 6.25 -12.60 -12.94
C ARG A 266 6.85 -13.20 -11.67
N LEU A 267 6.03 -13.38 -10.64
CA LEU A 267 6.39 -14.00 -9.38
C LEU A 267 5.40 -15.13 -9.07
N ILE A 268 5.91 -16.26 -8.59
CA ILE A 268 5.06 -17.31 -8.03
C ILE A 268 4.69 -16.92 -6.61
N VAL A 269 3.40 -16.93 -6.30
CA VAL A 269 2.89 -16.62 -4.97
C VAL A 269 2.77 -17.93 -4.21
N VAL A 270 3.32 -17.99 -3.00
CA VAL A 270 3.30 -19.19 -2.15
C VAL A 270 2.65 -18.91 -0.80
N ASP A 271 2.17 -19.98 -0.14
CA ASP A 271 1.79 -19.94 1.27
C ASP A 271 3.00 -20.10 2.21
N ASN A 272 2.72 -20.26 3.51
CA ASN A 272 3.74 -20.42 4.54
C ASN A 272 4.48 -21.76 4.45
N ASP A 273 3.88 -22.76 3.79
CA ASP A 273 4.46 -24.09 3.57
C ASP A 273 5.15 -24.18 2.19
N ASN A 274 5.32 -23.04 1.53
CA ASN A 274 5.94 -22.87 0.21
C ASN A 274 5.16 -23.54 -0.94
N LEU A 275 3.87 -23.83 -0.75
CA LEU A 275 3.00 -24.36 -1.80
C LEU A 275 2.55 -23.22 -2.74
N PRO A 276 2.56 -23.44 -4.07
CA PRO A 276 2.16 -22.43 -5.04
C PRO A 276 0.66 -22.15 -4.99
N LEU A 277 0.29 -20.92 -4.65
CA LEU A 277 -1.10 -20.44 -4.60
C LEU A 277 -1.54 -19.69 -5.86
N GLY A 278 -0.58 -19.26 -6.68
CA GLY A 278 -0.86 -18.47 -7.86
C GLY A 278 0.36 -17.82 -8.47
N ILE A 279 0.13 -16.97 -9.47
CA ILE A 279 1.15 -16.20 -10.16
C ILE A 279 0.69 -14.75 -10.27
N VAL A 280 1.62 -13.82 -10.10
CA VAL A 280 1.38 -12.39 -10.33
C VAL A 280 2.35 -11.87 -11.37
N THR A 281 1.82 -11.18 -12.37
CA THR A 281 2.59 -10.59 -13.48
C THR A 281 2.62 -9.07 -13.41
N ARG A 282 3.52 -8.44 -14.18
CA ARG A 282 3.55 -6.97 -14.33
C ARG A 282 2.21 -6.42 -14.82
N THR A 283 1.52 -7.12 -15.70
CA THR A 283 0.20 -6.72 -16.22
C THR A 283 -0.86 -6.74 -15.12
N ASP A 284 -0.88 -7.79 -14.28
CA ASP A 284 -1.81 -7.86 -13.14
C ASP A 284 -1.61 -6.69 -12.18
N LEU A 285 -0.35 -6.37 -11.85
CA LEU A 285 -0.02 -5.24 -10.99
C LEU A 285 -0.40 -3.90 -11.64
N LEU A 286 -0.16 -3.74 -12.95
CA LEU A 286 -0.47 -2.52 -13.68
C LEU A 286 -1.98 -2.27 -13.74
N ASP A 287 -2.78 -3.28 -14.13
CA ASP A 287 -4.24 -3.19 -14.19
C ASP A 287 -4.82 -2.73 -12.85
N LYS A 288 -4.24 -3.23 -11.74
CA LYS A 288 -4.69 -2.91 -10.37
C LYS A 288 -4.22 -1.55 -9.88
N ILE A 289 -3.04 -1.08 -10.27
CA ILE A 289 -2.55 0.27 -9.94
C ILE A 289 -3.30 1.33 -10.74
N ALA A 290 -3.55 1.07 -12.03
CA ALA A 290 -4.25 1.99 -12.91
C ALA A 290 -5.76 2.08 -12.61
N GLY A 291 -6.30 1.10 -11.88
CA GLY A 291 -7.74 1.04 -11.59
C GLY A 291 -8.58 0.74 -12.84
N ILE A 292 -7.99 0.14 -13.86
CA ILE A 292 -8.63 -0.09 -15.16
C ILE A 292 -9.49 -1.38 -15.16
N LYS A 293 -9.47 -2.18 -14.08
CA LYS A 293 -10.34 -3.35 -13.86
C LYS A 293 -10.61 -3.67 -12.38
#